data_AF-A0A957L8J2-F1
#
_entry.id   AF-A0A957L8J2-F1
#
_cell.length_a   1.000
_cell.length_b   1.000
_cell.length_c   1.000
_cell.angle_alpha   90.00
_cell.angle_beta   90.00
_cell.angle_gamma   90.00
#
_symmetry.space_group_name_H-M   'P 1'
#
loop_
_entity.id
_entity.type
_entity.pdbx_description
1 polymer ?
#
loop_
_entity_poly.entity_id
_entity_poly.type
_entity_poly.pdbx_seq_one_letter_code
_entity_poly.pdbx_strand_id
1 'polypeptide(L)'
;MSHQQEMLLNLARRIAAEQAARPGVAAILLTGSVAQGYGDPASDIDMMLYYDILPDEATFEALKAAALATGGNIYGHTPGEGLACYQYIDGVKVDMAHQHRDGLAEMLANFLEKPEVDNMTQHIIMSGVQTGLPLHGEELLRGWQAQLAALPAGFAAALVARYLRFYPVSVMAEMAVARGDLAFTYELLL
;
A
#
# COMPACT_ATOMS: atom_id res chain seq x y z
N MET A 1 -14.72 16.34 7.88
CA MET A 1 -13.38 15.95 7.39
C MET A 1 -12.38 16.97 7.91
N SER A 2 -11.14 16.60 8.27
CA SER A 2 -10.16 17.59 8.74
C SER A 2 -9.68 18.46 7.56
N HIS A 3 -9.23 19.69 7.82
CA HIS A 3 -8.65 20.55 6.78
C HIS A 3 -7.47 19.87 6.07
N GLN A 4 -6.65 19.15 6.84
CA GLN A 4 -5.51 18.41 6.33
C GLN A 4 -5.93 17.27 5.40
N GLN A 5 -6.92 16.46 5.80
CA GLN A 5 -7.49 15.41 4.96
C GLN A 5 -8.07 15.98 3.66
N GLU A 6 -8.76 17.12 3.72
CA GLU A 6 -9.27 17.81 2.52
C GLU A 6 -8.15 18.25 1.58
N MET A 7 -7.09 18.86 2.12
CA MET A 7 -5.93 19.30 1.35
C MET A 7 -5.24 18.10 0.66
N LEU A 8 -4.94 17.04 1.40
CA LEU A 8 -4.28 15.84 0.87
C LEU A 8 -5.14 15.15 -0.19
N LEU A 9 -6.45 15.01 0.04
CA LEU A 9 -7.35 14.41 -0.94
C LEU A 9 -7.46 15.25 -2.22
N ASN A 10 -7.48 16.58 -2.09
CA ASN A 10 -7.51 17.48 -3.25
C ASN A 10 -6.20 17.40 -4.04
N LEU A 11 -5.05 17.30 -3.36
CA LEU A 11 -3.76 17.08 -4.01
C LEU A 11 -3.73 15.74 -4.75
N ALA A 12 -4.16 14.65 -4.11
CA ALA A 12 -4.27 13.33 -4.73
C ALA A 12 -5.17 13.35 -5.99
N ARG A 13 -6.32 14.04 -5.95
CA ARG A 13 -7.21 14.20 -7.11
C ARG A 13 -6.56 14.97 -8.25
N ARG A 14 -5.82 16.05 -7.94
CA ARG A 14 -5.07 16.82 -8.94
C ARG A 14 -4.01 15.96 -9.63
N ILE A 15 -3.22 15.25 -8.83
CA ILE A 15 -2.20 14.32 -9.32
C ILE A 15 -2.84 13.23 -10.18
N ALA A 16 -3.93 12.62 -9.72
CA ALA A 16 -4.64 11.59 -10.48
C ALA A 16 -5.13 12.10 -11.84
N ALA A 17 -5.65 13.33 -11.90
CA ALA A 17 -6.09 13.94 -13.16
C ALA A 17 -4.93 14.15 -14.14
N GLU A 18 -3.76 14.60 -13.65
CA GLU A 18 -2.55 14.75 -14.47
C GLU A 18 -2.02 13.40 -14.96
N GLN A 19 -2.03 12.37 -14.11
CA GLN A 19 -1.54 11.04 -14.45
C GLN A 19 -2.50 10.28 -15.37
N ALA A 20 -3.82 10.43 -15.22
CA ALA A 20 -4.82 9.79 -16.06
C ALA A 20 -4.75 10.24 -17.54
N ALA A 21 -4.14 11.40 -17.82
CA ALA A 21 -3.91 11.86 -19.18
C ALA A 21 -2.75 11.13 -19.88
N ARG A 22 -1.98 10.30 -19.18
CA ARG A 22 -0.86 9.56 -19.76
C ARG A 22 -1.35 8.36 -20.58
N PRO A 23 -0.70 8.05 -21.72
CA PRO A 23 -1.05 6.88 -22.50
C PRO A 23 -1.01 5.59 -21.67
N GLY A 24 -2.02 4.74 -21.87
CA GLY A 24 -2.09 3.41 -21.27
C GLY A 24 -2.56 3.36 -19.82
N VAL A 25 -2.80 4.48 -19.12
CA VAL A 25 -3.36 4.44 -17.76
C VAL A 25 -4.82 3.98 -17.82
N ALA A 26 -5.12 2.85 -17.18
CA ALA A 26 -6.45 2.25 -17.12
C ALA A 26 -7.21 2.62 -15.83
N ALA A 27 -6.48 2.71 -14.71
CA ALA A 27 -7.07 3.04 -13.42
C ALA A 27 -6.05 3.68 -12.47
N ILE A 28 -6.55 4.49 -11.53
CA ILE A 28 -5.76 5.09 -10.47
C ILE A 28 -6.52 4.93 -9.16
N LEU A 29 -5.86 4.31 -8.18
CA LEU A 29 -6.40 4.07 -6.86
C LEU A 29 -5.59 4.83 -5.81
N LEU A 30 -6.26 5.64 -4.99
CA LEU A 30 -5.69 6.19 -3.77
C LEU A 30 -5.84 5.16 -2.65
N THR A 31 -4.79 4.88 -1.89
CA THR A 31 -4.81 3.95 -0.76
C THR A 31 -4.39 4.65 0.54
N GLY A 32 -4.16 3.87 1.60
CA GLY A 32 -3.62 4.41 2.86
C GLY A 32 -4.63 5.25 3.66
N SER A 33 -4.10 6.12 4.53
CA SER A 33 -4.89 6.92 5.46
C SER A 33 -5.79 7.94 4.74
N VAL A 34 -5.29 8.57 3.67
CA VAL A 34 -6.02 9.60 2.93
C VAL A 34 -7.22 9.00 2.20
N ALA A 35 -7.10 7.80 1.64
CA ALA A 35 -8.25 7.11 1.02
C ALA A 35 -9.39 6.85 2.03
N GLN A 36 -9.01 6.55 3.28
CA GLN A 36 -9.93 6.15 4.35
C GLN A 36 -10.44 7.32 5.21
N GLY A 37 -9.99 8.54 4.96
CA GLY A 37 -10.45 9.73 5.69
C GLY A 37 -9.66 10.06 6.97
N TYR A 38 -8.51 9.42 7.18
CA TYR A 38 -7.66 9.57 8.37
C TYR A 38 -6.42 10.47 8.16
N GLY A 39 -6.35 11.19 7.04
CA GLY A 39 -5.22 12.06 6.73
C GLY A 39 -4.98 13.14 7.79
N ASP A 40 -3.73 13.19 8.23
CA ASP A 40 -3.21 14.10 9.26
C ASP A 40 -1.91 14.78 8.77
N PRO A 41 -1.31 15.69 9.56
CA PRO A 41 -0.12 16.43 9.11
C PRO A 41 1.11 15.56 8.86
N ALA A 42 1.14 14.32 9.35
CA ALA A 42 2.22 13.36 9.13
C ALA A 42 1.93 12.39 7.97
N SER A 43 0.72 12.41 7.42
CA SER A 43 0.30 11.51 6.35
C SER A 43 0.93 11.88 5.00
N ASP A 44 1.36 10.86 4.28
CA ASP A 44 1.70 10.89 2.86
C ASP A 44 0.49 10.51 1.98
N ILE A 45 0.71 10.43 0.68
CA ILE A 45 -0.30 10.03 -0.32
C ILE A 45 0.19 8.77 -1.03
N ASP A 46 -0.54 7.66 -0.89
CA ASP A 46 -0.24 6.40 -1.59
C ASP A 46 -1.12 6.23 -2.83
N MET A 47 -0.51 6.13 -4.01
CA MET A 47 -1.23 5.95 -5.28
C MET A 47 -0.76 4.71 -6.04
N MET A 48 -1.72 3.92 -6.51
CA MET A 48 -1.51 2.82 -7.43
C MET A 48 -2.00 3.23 -8.82
N LEU A 49 -1.12 3.20 -9.82
CA LEU A 49 -1.41 3.49 -11.21
C LEU A 49 -1.36 2.17 -12.00
N TYR A 50 -2.51 1.76 -12.51
CA TYR A 50 -2.66 0.54 -13.30
C TYR A 50 -2.73 0.88 -14.78
N TYR A 51 -1.91 0.19 -15.57
CA TYR A 51 -1.81 0.40 -17.00
C TYR A 51 -2.40 -0.76 -17.79
N ASP A 52 -3.05 -0.46 -18.91
CA ASP A 52 -3.35 -1.39 -20.01
C ASP A 52 -2.09 -1.74 -20.81
N ILE A 53 -1.19 -0.77 -20.94
CA ILE A 53 0.10 -0.91 -21.60
C ILE A 53 1.09 -0.11 -20.75
N LEU A 54 2.10 -0.80 -20.19
CA LEU A 54 3.11 -0.13 -19.39
C LEU A 54 3.87 0.92 -20.20
N PRO A 55 4.31 2.02 -19.55
CA PRO A 55 5.26 2.94 -20.16
C PRO A 55 6.52 2.22 -20.66
N ASP A 56 7.15 2.79 -21.68
CA ASP A 56 8.47 2.33 -22.11
C ASP A 56 9.55 2.72 -21.09
N GLU A 57 10.73 2.12 -21.24
CA GLU A 57 11.86 2.36 -20.32
C GLU A 57 12.26 3.84 -20.31
N ALA A 58 12.21 4.53 -21.45
CA ALA A 58 12.53 5.96 -21.52
C ALA A 58 11.58 6.79 -20.63
N THR A 59 10.30 6.44 -20.61
CA THR A 59 9.31 7.07 -19.74
C THR A 59 9.54 6.71 -18.27
N PHE A 60 9.91 5.47 -17.96
CA PHE A 60 10.29 5.11 -16.59
C PHE A 60 11.55 5.83 -16.11
N GLU A 61 12.56 6.01 -16.96
CA GLU A 61 13.74 6.82 -16.63
C GLU A 61 13.37 8.28 -16.35
N ALA A 62 12.46 8.86 -17.14
CA ALA A 62 11.95 10.21 -16.88
C ALA A 62 11.20 10.30 -15.54
N LEU A 63 10.38 9.29 -15.21
CA LEU A 63 9.70 9.20 -13.92
C LEU A 63 10.67 9.06 -12.75
N LYS A 64 11.71 8.23 -12.89
CA LYS A 64 12.77 8.07 -11.89
C LYS A 64 13.51 9.38 -11.67
N ALA A 65 13.90 10.06 -12.75
CA ALA A 65 14.58 11.35 -12.68
C ALA A 65 13.70 12.43 -12.02
N ALA A 66 12.41 12.49 -12.35
CA ALA A 66 11.47 13.42 -11.73
C ALA A 66 11.34 13.17 -10.23
N ALA A 67 11.23 11.91 -9.82
CA ALA A 67 11.17 11.55 -8.40
C ALA A 67 12.42 12.04 -7.65
N LEU A 68 13.61 11.72 -8.16
CA LEU A 68 14.88 12.14 -7.55
C LEU A 68 15.06 13.66 -7.51
N ALA A 69 14.59 14.40 -8.52
CA ALA A 69 14.69 15.86 -8.58
C ALA A 69 13.92 16.57 -7.45
N THR A 70 12.92 15.90 -6.86
CA THR A 70 12.15 16.43 -5.72
C THR A 70 12.72 16.04 -4.35
N GLY A 71 13.86 15.32 -4.32
CA GLY A 71 14.35 14.66 -3.10
C GLY A 71 13.65 13.34 -2.79
N GLY A 72 12.90 12.80 -3.77
CA GLY A 72 12.27 11.49 -3.73
C GLY A 72 13.26 10.34 -3.85
N ASN A 73 12.74 9.11 -3.97
CA ASN A 73 13.54 7.91 -4.17
C ASN A 73 12.78 6.81 -4.93
N ILE A 74 13.50 5.78 -5.35
CA ILE A 74 12.97 4.62 -6.06
C ILE A 74 12.96 3.43 -5.10
N TYR A 75 11.81 2.81 -4.90
CA TYR A 75 11.70 1.57 -4.13
C TYR A 75 12.12 0.35 -4.96
N GLY A 76 11.76 0.35 -6.25
CA GLY A 76 12.08 -0.75 -7.15
C GLY A 76 11.65 -0.47 -8.57
N HIS A 77 12.31 -1.13 -9.52
CA HIS A 77 11.99 -1.08 -10.92
C HIS A 77 12.38 -2.38 -11.58
N THR A 78 11.42 -3.05 -12.21
CA THR A 78 11.67 -4.24 -13.03
C THR A 78 11.17 -3.96 -14.45
N PRO A 79 12.07 -3.94 -15.45
CA PRO A 79 11.68 -3.69 -16.84
C PRO A 79 10.59 -4.65 -17.30
N GLY A 80 9.50 -4.10 -17.84
CA GLY A 80 8.35 -4.88 -18.30
C GLY A 80 7.35 -5.29 -17.21
N GLU A 81 7.61 -5.02 -15.93
CA GLU A 81 6.68 -5.30 -14.82
C GLU A 81 6.17 -4.02 -14.17
N GLY A 82 7.06 -3.07 -13.87
CA GLY A 82 6.65 -1.80 -13.28
C GLY A 82 7.74 -1.04 -12.52
N LEU A 83 7.33 0.09 -11.94
CA LEU A 83 8.14 1.03 -11.19
C LEU A 83 7.42 1.41 -9.89
N ALA A 84 8.13 1.43 -8.77
CA ALA A 84 7.63 1.99 -7.52
C ALA A 84 8.61 3.07 -7.03
N CYS A 85 8.10 4.27 -6.78
CA CYS A 85 8.90 5.40 -6.32
C CYS A 85 8.07 6.33 -5.44
N TYR A 86 8.73 7.28 -4.80
CA TYR A 86 8.07 8.42 -4.18
C TYR A 86 8.73 9.72 -4.60
N GLN A 87 7.95 10.78 -4.58
CA GLN A 87 8.37 12.14 -4.89
C GLN A 87 7.69 13.13 -3.95
N TYR A 88 8.24 14.33 -3.82
CA TYR A 88 7.60 15.41 -3.08
C TYR A 88 6.87 16.35 -4.03
N ILE A 89 5.56 16.48 -3.85
CA ILE A 89 4.70 17.40 -4.61
C ILE A 89 4.06 18.35 -3.61
N ASP A 90 4.27 19.66 -3.79
CA ASP A 90 3.83 20.71 -2.85
C ASP A 90 4.28 20.45 -1.39
N GLY A 91 5.46 19.82 -1.22
CA GLY A 91 6.02 19.47 0.09
C GLY A 91 5.43 18.21 0.73
N VAL A 92 4.48 17.53 0.08
CA VAL A 92 3.88 16.28 0.54
C VAL A 92 4.57 15.10 -0.16
N LYS A 93 4.94 14.06 0.61
CA LYS A 93 5.44 12.80 0.04
C LYS A 93 4.29 12.07 -0.66
N VAL A 94 4.53 11.68 -1.91
CA VAL A 94 3.57 10.94 -2.73
C VAL A 94 4.24 9.68 -3.25
N ASP A 95 3.80 8.54 -2.76
CA ASP A 95 4.20 7.22 -3.22
C ASP A 95 3.37 6.84 -4.45
N MET A 96 4.05 6.35 -5.48
CA MET A 96 3.43 5.92 -6.73
C MET A 96 3.97 4.56 -7.13
N ALA A 97 3.06 3.60 -7.31
CA ALA A 97 3.36 2.32 -7.94
C ALA A 97 2.73 2.28 -9.33
N HIS A 98 3.57 2.15 -10.36
CA HIS A 98 3.19 1.95 -11.75
C HIS A 98 3.24 0.45 -12.04
N GLN A 99 2.11 -0.15 -12.37
CA GLN A 99 1.98 -1.60 -12.56
C GLN A 99 1.05 -1.92 -13.74
N HIS A 100 1.24 -3.08 -14.37
CA HIS A 100 0.27 -3.57 -15.34
C HIS A 100 -1.00 -4.03 -14.61
N ARG A 101 -2.18 -3.71 -15.12
CA ARG A 101 -3.45 -4.06 -14.46
C ARG A 101 -3.62 -5.59 -14.32
N ASP A 102 -3.14 -6.34 -15.32
CA ASP A 102 -3.29 -7.80 -15.33
C ASP A 102 -2.43 -8.45 -14.24
N GLY A 103 -1.29 -7.85 -13.86
CA GLY A 103 -0.49 -8.33 -12.74
C GLY A 103 -1.24 -8.28 -11.41
N LEU A 104 -2.04 -7.22 -11.17
CA LEU A 104 -2.93 -7.19 -10.01
C LEU A 104 -4.09 -8.19 -10.16
N ALA A 105 -4.69 -8.30 -11.34
CA ALA A 105 -5.79 -9.24 -11.57
C ALA A 105 -5.35 -10.70 -11.30
N GLU A 106 -4.15 -11.08 -11.74
CA GLU A 106 -3.54 -12.38 -11.43
C GLU A 106 -3.26 -12.54 -9.94
N MET A 107 -2.67 -11.54 -9.29
CA MET A 107 -2.42 -11.58 -7.85
C MET A 107 -3.72 -11.72 -7.04
N LEU A 108 -4.78 -11.04 -7.45
CA LEU A 108 -6.11 -11.11 -6.86
C LEU A 108 -6.72 -12.51 -7.03
N ALA A 109 -6.68 -13.06 -8.24
CA ALA A 109 -7.18 -14.40 -8.52
C ALA A 109 -6.45 -15.45 -7.66
N ASN A 110 -5.12 -15.39 -7.61
CA ASN A 110 -4.29 -16.27 -6.80
C ASN A 110 -4.61 -16.14 -5.29
N PHE A 111 -4.80 -14.90 -4.80
CA PHE A 111 -5.18 -14.66 -3.41
C PHE A 111 -6.54 -15.27 -3.06
N LEU A 112 -7.52 -15.15 -3.94
CA LEU A 112 -8.86 -15.70 -3.70
C LEU A 112 -8.92 -17.22 -3.82
N GLU A 113 -8.10 -17.82 -4.69
CA GLU A 113 -8.01 -19.28 -4.84
C GLU A 113 -7.23 -19.93 -3.69
N LYS A 114 -6.06 -19.37 -3.33
CA LYS A 114 -5.14 -19.95 -2.37
C LYS A 114 -4.43 -18.86 -1.56
N PRO A 115 -5.11 -18.26 -0.56
CA PRO A 115 -4.52 -17.19 0.21
C PRO A 115 -3.35 -17.71 1.07
N GLU A 116 -2.21 -17.02 1.02
CA GLU A 116 -1.00 -17.38 1.77
C GLU A 116 -0.91 -16.58 3.07
N VAL A 117 -1.10 -17.23 4.21
CA VAL A 117 -1.07 -16.54 5.53
C VAL A 117 0.27 -15.88 5.87
N ASP A 118 1.38 -16.26 5.25
CA ASP A 118 2.72 -15.73 5.52
C ASP A 118 3.18 -14.69 4.46
N ASN A 119 2.27 -14.23 3.58
CA ASN A 119 2.58 -13.27 2.53
C ASN A 119 2.12 -11.85 2.90
N MET A 120 2.92 -11.17 3.72
CA MET A 120 2.60 -9.82 4.22
C MET A 120 2.39 -8.80 3.09
N THR A 121 3.22 -8.83 2.05
CA THR A 121 3.12 -7.90 0.92
C THR A 121 1.79 -8.07 0.18
N GLN A 122 1.37 -9.30 -0.11
CA GLN A 122 0.07 -9.58 -0.72
C GLN A 122 -1.07 -9.05 0.14
N HIS A 123 -1.03 -9.26 1.47
CA HIS A 123 -2.08 -8.75 2.37
C HIS A 123 -2.18 -7.23 2.38
N ILE A 124 -1.04 -6.52 2.37
CA ILE A 124 -1.02 -5.05 2.32
C ILE A 124 -1.63 -4.57 1.01
N ILE A 125 -1.25 -5.17 -0.13
CA ILE A 125 -1.80 -4.81 -1.45
C ILE A 125 -3.31 -5.07 -1.49
N MET A 126 -3.77 -6.26 -1.09
CA MET A 126 -5.20 -6.59 -1.09
C MET A 126 -6.01 -5.67 -0.17
N SER A 127 -5.48 -5.34 1.01
CA SER A 127 -6.11 -4.38 1.93
C SER A 127 -6.19 -2.98 1.32
N GLY A 128 -5.11 -2.53 0.65
CA GLY A 128 -5.08 -1.26 -0.08
C GLY A 128 -6.12 -1.22 -1.21
N VAL A 129 -6.23 -2.28 -2.00
CA VAL A 129 -7.26 -2.38 -3.06
C VAL A 129 -8.67 -2.35 -2.46
N GLN A 130 -8.92 -3.14 -1.41
CA GLN A 130 -10.22 -3.26 -0.77
C GLN A 130 -10.71 -1.93 -0.17
N THR A 131 -9.81 -1.16 0.46
CA THR A 131 -10.14 0.08 1.18
C THR A 131 -9.88 1.36 0.38
N GLY A 132 -9.24 1.23 -0.79
CA GLY A 132 -8.83 2.36 -1.60
C GLY A 132 -10.00 3.14 -2.21
N LEU A 133 -9.71 4.39 -2.55
CA LEU A 133 -10.63 5.31 -3.21
C LEU A 133 -10.28 5.38 -4.70
N PRO A 134 -11.16 4.91 -5.61
CA PRO A 134 -10.97 5.10 -7.04
C PRO A 134 -10.93 6.58 -7.41
N LEU A 135 -9.86 7.00 -8.10
CA LEU A 135 -9.71 8.35 -8.64
C LEU A 135 -9.80 8.36 -10.19
N HIS A 136 -9.55 7.22 -10.83
CA HIS A 136 -9.75 7.00 -12.26
C HIS A 136 -10.01 5.50 -12.53
N GLY A 137 -10.79 5.16 -13.56
CA GLY A 137 -11.10 3.76 -13.91
C GLY A 137 -12.01 3.06 -12.88
N GLU A 138 -13.05 3.76 -12.40
CA GLU A 138 -13.88 3.31 -11.28
C GLU A 138 -14.51 1.93 -11.51
N GLU A 139 -15.01 1.63 -12.70
CA GLU A 139 -15.63 0.33 -13.01
C GLU A 139 -14.66 -0.85 -12.74
N LEU A 140 -13.42 -0.75 -13.22
CA LEU A 140 -12.39 -1.77 -13.02
C LEU A 140 -12.07 -1.95 -11.52
N LEU A 141 -11.82 -0.84 -10.83
CA LEU A 141 -11.44 -0.86 -9.41
C LEU A 141 -12.57 -1.38 -8.51
N ARG A 142 -13.81 -0.96 -8.78
CA ARG A 142 -15.00 -1.47 -8.07
C ARG A 142 -15.21 -2.96 -8.33
N GLY A 143 -14.91 -3.44 -9.52
CA GLY A 143 -14.92 -4.86 -9.85
C GLY A 143 -13.96 -5.68 -8.98
N TRP A 144 -12.73 -5.20 -8.79
CA TRP A 144 -11.77 -5.85 -7.88
C TRP A 144 -12.19 -5.75 -6.41
N GLN A 145 -12.68 -4.59 -5.98
CA GLN A 145 -13.20 -4.39 -4.61
C GLN A 145 -14.37 -5.33 -4.30
N ALA A 146 -15.28 -5.54 -5.25
CA ALA A 146 -16.40 -6.46 -5.09
C ALA A 146 -15.93 -7.92 -4.90
N GLN A 147 -14.87 -8.34 -5.60
CA GLN A 147 -14.27 -9.66 -5.41
C GLN A 147 -13.65 -9.79 -4.01
N LEU A 148 -12.94 -8.77 -3.54
CA LEU A 148 -12.32 -8.74 -2.21
C LEU A 148 -13.33 -8.61 -1.05
N ALA A 149 -14.57 -8.21 -1.31
CA ALA A 149 -15.61 -8.19 -0.29
C ALA A 149 -15.96 -9.61 0.21
N ALA A 150 -15.71 -10.65 -0.61
CA ALA A 150 -15.93 -12.05 -0.28
C ALA A 150 -14.59 -12.75 -0.05
N LEU A 151 -13.94 -12.47 1.10
CA LEU A 151 -12.71 -13.16 1.48
C LEU A 151 -12.92 -14.69 1.56
N PRO A 152 -11.91 -15.51 1.21
CA PRO A 152 -12.02 -16.96 1.29
C PRO A 152 -12.41 -17.45 2.69
N ALA A 153 -13.33 -18.41 2.75
CA ALA A 153 -13.81 -18.97 4.01
C ALA A 153 -12.63 -19.53 4.83
N GLY A 154 -12.56 -19.17 6.11
CA GLY A 154 -11.50 -19.62 7.02
C GLY A 154 -10.18 -18.86 6.92
N PHE A 155 -9.97 -17.99 5.92
CA PHE A 155 -8.73 -17.21 5.81
C PHE A 155 -8.48 -16.30 7.03
N ALA A 156 -9.51 -15.56 7.46
CA ALA A 156 -9.42 -14.72 8.66
C ALA A 156 -9.09 -15.55 9.91
N ALA A 157 -9.71 -16.72 10.07
CA ALA A 157 -9.41 -17.63 11.18
C ALA A 157 -7.97 -18.17 11.12
N ALA A 158 -7.48 -18.49 9.91
CA ALA A 158 -6.11 -18.95 9.70
C ALA A 158 -5.08 -17.85 10.03
N LEU A 159 -5.33 -16.60 9.64
CA LEU A 159 -4.51 -15.44 10.04
C LEU A 159 -4.47 -15.29 11.57
N VAL A 160 -5.63 -15.32 12.22
CA VAL A 160 -5.70 -15.24 13.69
C VAL A 160 -4.93 -16.40 14.33
N ALA A 161 -5.15 -17.65 13.90
CA ALA A 161 -4.42 -18.79 14.44
C ALA A 161 -2.89 -18.69 14.24
N ARG A 162 -2.45 -18.10 13.13
CA ARG A 162 -1.04 -17.94 12.78
C ARG A 162 -0.33 -16.85 13.60
N TYR A 163 -1.02 -15.74 13.86
CA TYR A 163 -0.43 -14.52 14.41
C TYR A 163 -0.92 -14.11 15.80
N LEU A 164 -2.05 -14.66 16.28
CA LEU A 164 -2.49 -14.47 17.66
C LEU A 164 -1.59 -15.31 18.60
N ARG A 165 -0.38 -14.82 18.80
CA ARG A 165 0.58 -15.36 19.75
C ARG A 165 0.56 -14.50 21.00
N PHE A 166 0.21 -15.10 22.12
CA PHE A 166 0.34 -14.45 23.41
C PHE A 166 1.80 -14.50 23.82
N TYR A 167 2.47 -13.34 23.86
CA TYR A 167 3.75 -13.22 24.54
C TYR A 167 3.46 -13.01 26.02
N PRO A 168 3.77 -13.96 26.92
CA PRO A 168 3.36 -13.90 28.31
C PRO A 168 4.29 -12.96 29.09
N VAL A 169 4.17 -11.65 28.83
CA VAL A 169 5.05 -10.60 29.39
C VAL A 169 5.17 -10.75 30.91
N SER A 170 4.07 -11.05 31.62
CA SER A 170 4.09 -11.27 33.07
C SER A 170 5.00 -12.42 33.50
N VAL A 171 4.87 -13.58 32.84
CA VAL A 171 5.70 -14.77 33.14
C VAL A 171 7.17 -14.52 32.77
N MET A 172 7.41 -13.84 31.65
CA MET A 172 8.77 -13.51 31.21
C MET A 172 9.42 -12.48 32.14
N ALA A 173 8.67 -11.50 32.64
CA ALA A 173 9.14 -10.49 33.57
C ALA A 173 9.48 -11.09 34.94
N GLU A 174 8.60 -11.95 35.47
CA GLU A 174 8.87 -12.71 36.69
C GLU A 174 10.13 -13.57 36.56
N MET A 175 10.29 -14.28 35.44
CA MET A 175 11.46 -15.08 35.14
C MET A 175 12.74 -14.24 35.03
N ALA A 176 12.68 -13.10 34.33
CA ALA A 176 13.82 -12.20 34.12
C ALA A 176 14.31 -11.59 35.44
N VAL A 177 13.38 -11.13 36.28
CA VAL A 177 13.67 -10.62 37.63
C VAL A 177 14.29 -11.72 38.50
N ALA A 178 13.71 -12.92 38.51
CA ALA A 178 14.22 -14.04 39.31
C ALA A 178 15.63 -14.49 38.91
N ARG A 179 16.04 -14.30 37.65
CA ARG A 179 17.37 -14.64 37.13
C ARG A 179 18.38 -13.51 37.23
N GLY A 180 17.94 -12.28 37.53
CA GLY A 180 18.79 -11.10 37.51
C GLY A 180 19.16 -10.64 36.09
N ASP A 181 18.37 -11.00 35.09
CA ASP A 181 18.58 -10.62 33.68
C ASP A 181 18.15 -9.16 33.47
N LEU A 182 18.95 -8.21 33.96
CA LEU A 182 18.60 -6.79 34.02
C LEU A 182 18.27 -6.18 32.65
N ALA A 183 19.05 -6.49 31.62
CA ALA A 183 18.79 -6.00 30.26
C ALA A 183 17.45 -6.54 29.73
N PHE A 184 17.17 -7.82 29.97
CA PHE A 184 15.92 -8.44 29.53
C PHE A 184 14.72 -7.94 30.31
N THR A 185 14.87 -7.70 31.62
CA THR A 185 13.82 -7.12 32.47
C THR A 185 13.46 -5.71 32.03
N TYR A 186 14.45 -4.88 31.68
CA TYR A 186 14.23 -3.52 31.20
C TYR A 186 13.40 -3.49 29.91
N GLU A 187 13.71 -4.37 28.95
CA GLU A 187 12.96 -4.50 27.68
C GLU A 187 11.51 -4.97 27.87
N LEU A 188 11.19 -5.67 28.97
CA LEU A 188 9.83 -6.16 29.26
C LEU A 188 8.95 -5.14 30.00
N LEU A 189 9.51 -4.04 30.49
CA LEU A 189 8.82 -2.99 31.26
C LEU A 189 8.53 -1.73 30.44
N LEU A 190 9.04 -1.63 29.21
CA LEU A 190 8.74 -0.59 28.22
C LEU A 190 7.58 -1.04 27.30
#